data_AF-R0FID9-F1
#
_entry.id   AF-R0FID9-F1
#
_cell.length_a   1.000
_cell.length_b   1.000
_cell.length_c   1.000
_cell.angle_alpha   90.00
_cell.angle_beta   90.00
_cell.angle_gamma   90.00
#
_symmetry.space_group_name_H-M   'P 1'
#
loop_
_entity.id
_entity.type
_entity.pdbx_description
1 polymer ?
#
loop_
_entity_poly.entity_id
_entity_poly.type
_entity_poly.pdbx_seq_one_letter_code
_entity_poly.pdbx_strand_id
1 'polypeptide(L)'
;MSSKKTKGRQKIKIKKIEREDDRLVTLSKRKNGIYTKLCELSVLGDVNIAFLGYTGSRKPYTFGSPSLHDVVERFLNGEASTSSSSLQRPVDSANKAKIQDLCKLYNNMMDGARAEEAKATEATASLEPLQEDAWWKVPLEEVKDQEEMKQLLERFEGLYEKLCYELAARSERNDTAENDK
;
A
#
# COMPACT_ATOMS: atom_id res chain seq x y z
N MET A 1 -4.78 37.86 -2.86
CA MET A 1 -4.34 37.19 -4.10
C MET A 1 -3.67 35.87 -3.73
N SER A 2 -4.15 34.73 -4.24
CA SER A 2 -3.57 33.41 -3.93
C SER A 2 -2.25 33.22 -4.67
N SER A 3 -1.12 33.15 -3.96
CA SER A 3 0.17 32.81 -4.56
C SER A 3 0.22 31.33 -4.96
N LYS A 4 0.81 31.00 -6.12
CA LYS A 4 0.97 29.60 -6.55
C LYS A 4 2.00 28.90 -5.65
N LYS A 5 1.62 27.75 -5.08
CA LYS A 5 2.48 26.94 -4.19
C LYS A 5 3.69 26.33 -4.90
N THR A 6 3.65 26.08 -6.22
CA THR A 6 4.78 25.50 -6.95
C THR A 6 4.94 26.08 -8.36
N LYS A 7 6.15 25.94 -8.93
CA LYS A 7 6.47 26.35 -10.31
C LYS A 7 5.85 25.43 -11.37
N GLY A 8 5.24 24.30 -11.01
CA GLY A 8 4.67 23.34 -11.98
C GLY A 8 5.72 22.67 -12.89
N ARG A 9 5.27 22.06 -13.99
CA ARG A 9 6.15 21.39 -14.97
C ARG A 9 6.99 22.43 -15.72
N GLN A 10 8.31 22.34 -15.59
CA GLN A 10 9.25 23.22 -16.28
C GLN A 10 9.89 22.54 -17.50
N LYS A 11 10.14 23.30 -18.56
CA LYS A 11 10.86 22.82 -19.74
C LYS A 11 12.34 22.65 -19.39
N ILE A 12 12.92 21.50 -19.75
CA ILE A 12 14.34 21.21 -19.56
C ILE A 12 15.01 20.87 -20.90
N LYS A 13 16.32 21.10 -21.01
CA LYS A 13 17.10 20.71 -22.19
C LYS A 13 17.22 19.18 -22.29
N ILE A 14 17.14 18.62 -23.50
CA ILE A 14 17.39 17.18 -23.74
C ILE A 14 18.90 16.95 -23.81
N LYS A 15 19.50 16.84 -22.64
CA LYS A 15 20.92 16.51 -22.42
C LYS A 15 21.05 15.74 -21.11
N LYS A 16 22.25 15.24 -20.79
CA LYS A 16 22.51 14.63 -19.48
C LYS A 16 22.17 15.61 -18.36
N ILE A 17 21.43 15.13 -17.35
CA ILE A 17 21.16 15.87 -16.12
C ILE A 17 22.36 15.66 -15.20
N GLU A 18 23.08 16.74 -14.90
CA GLU A 18 24.34 16.66 -14.14
C GLU A 18 24.11 16.30 -12.68
N ARG A 19 23.14 16.95 -12.03
CA ARG A 19 22.75 16.66 -10.65
C ARG A 19 22.19 15.24 -10.54
N GLU A 20 22.77 14.45 -9.65
CA GLU A 20 22.42 13.03 -9.51
C GLU A 20 20.99 12.82 -9.00
N ASP A 21 20.59 13.53 -7.95
CA ASP A 21 19.23 13.41 -7.40
C ASP A 21 18.17 13.73 -8.45
N ASP A 22 18.34 14.86 -9.16
CA ASP A 22 17.44 15.28 -10.24
C ASP A 22 17.40 14.24 -11.37
N ARG A 23 18.55 13.63 -11.69
CA ARG A 23 18.67 12.58 -12.70
C ARG A 23 17.95 11.31 -12.28
N LEU A 24 18.08 10.87 -11.02
CA LEU A 24 17.41 9.69 -10.48
C LEU A 24 15.89 9.89 -10.40
N VAL A 25 15.45 11.05 -9.91
CA VAL A 25 14.03 11.42 -9.87
C VAL A 25 13.45 11.48 -11.30
N THR A 26 14.18 12.09 -12.23
CA THR A 26 13.75 12.17 -13.64
C THR A 26 13.70 10.79 -14.30
N LEU A 27 14.69 9.94 -14.05
CA LEU A 27 14.70 8.56 -14.54
C LEU A 27 13.47 7.81 -14.05
N SER A 28 13.17 7.86 -12.75
CA SER A 28 12.00 7.19 -12.18
C SER A 28 10.69 7.68 -12.82
N LYS A 29 10.50 9.00 -12.93
CA LYS A 29 9.30 9.58 -13.54
C LYS A 29 9.16 9.24 -15.02
N ARG A 30 10.25 9.36 -15.80
CA ARG A 30 10.25 9.05 -17.24
C ARG A 30 10.08 7.57 -17.50
N LYS A 31 10.74 6.71 -16.73
CA LYS A 31 10.58 5.25 -16.80
C LYS A 31 9.11 4.88 -16.63
N ASN A 32 8.45 5.42 -15.60
CA ASN A 32 7.02 5.16 -15.38
C ASN A 32 6.14 5.64 -16.53
N GLY A 33 6.41 6.85 -17.05
CA GLY A 33 5.70 7.38 -18.21
C GLY A 33 5.90 6.53 -19.48
N ILE A 34 7.12 6.05 -19.73
CA ILE A 34 7.44 5.14 -20.82
C ILE A 34 6.69 3.83 -20.64
N TYR A 35 6.69 3.23 -19.45
CA TYR A 35 5.99 1.96 -19.19
C TYR A 35 4.50 2.09 -19.43
N THR A 36 3.90 3.20 -19.01
CA THR A 36 2.49 3.50 -19.28
C THR A 36 2.23 3.55 -20.78
N LYS A 37 3.08 4.23 -21.55
CA LYS A 37 2.94 4.32 -23.01
C LYS A 37 3.17 3.00 -23.71
N LEU A 38 4.12 2.17 -23.27
CA LEU A 38 4.35 0.85 -23.84
C LEU A 38 3.18 -0.10 -23.54
N CYS A 39 2.58 0.00 -22.36
CA CYS A 39 1.36 -0.74 -22.00
C CYS A 39 0.19 -0.32 -22.90
N GLU A 40 -0.07 0.98 -23.02
CA GLU A 40 -1.09 1.52 -23.94
C GLU A 40 -0.86 1.04 -25.38
N LEU A 41 0.37 1.13 -25.89
CA LEU A 41 0.71 0.71 -27.25
C LEU A 41 0.53 -0.80 -27.46
N SER A 42 0.92 -1.62 -26.48
CA SER A 42 0.77 -3.07 -26.58
C SER A 42 -0.70 -3.47 -26.64
N VAL A 43 -1.54 -2.88 -25.78
CA VAL A 43 -2.98 -3.17 -25.74
C VAL A 43 -3.72 -2.62 -26.95
N LEU A 44 -3.45 -1.37 -27.34
CA LEU A 44 -4.17 -0.72 -28.45
C LEU A 44 -3.70 -1.19 -29.82
N GLY A 45 -2.41 -1.47 -29.96
CA GLY A 45 -1.82 -1.91 -31.22
C GLY A 45 -1.84 -3.42 -31.43
N ASP A 46 -2.19 -4.20 -30.40
CA ASP A 46 -2.02 -5.67 -30.38
C ASP A 46 -0.62 -6.09 -30.83
N VAL A 47 0.39 -5.35 -30.33
CA VAL A 47 1.79 -5.55 -30.69
C VAL A 47 2.60 -6.08 -29.52
N ASN A 48 3.56 -6.94 -29.88
CA ASN A 48 4.56 -7.46 -28.97
C ASN A 48 5.68 -6.43 -28.81
N ILE A 49 5.99 -6.06 -27.57
CA ILE A 49 6.94 -4.98 -27.26
C ILE A 49 7.93 -5.45 -26.20
N ALA A 50 9.21 -5.17 -26.42
CA ALA A 50 10.26 -5.29 -25.41
C ALA A 50 11.01 -3.97 -25.25
N PHE A 51 11.33 -3.63 -24.01
CA PHE A 51 12.10 -2.45 -23.66
C PHE A 51 13.11 -2.79 -22.56
N LEU A 52 14.36 -2.39 -22.78
CA LEU A 52 15.48 -2.60 -21.88
C LEU A 52 16.24 -1.28 -21.72
N GLY A 53 16.51 -0.90 -20.47
CA GLY A 53 17.39 0.22 -20.15
C GLY A 53 18.31 -0.11 -18.99
N TYR A 54 19.37 0.69 -18.84
CA TYR A 54 20.33 0.59 -17.75
C TYR A 54 20.36 1.87 -16.92
N THR A 55 20.48 1.71 -15.60
CA THR A 55 20.79 2.83 -14.71
C THR A 55 22.26 3.24 -14.84
N GLY A 56 22.62 4.40 -14.28
CA GLY A 56 24.03 4.79 -14.14
C GLY A 56 24.86 3.76 -13.36
N SER A 57 24.22 3.00 -12.45
CA SER A 57 24.81 1.89 -11.69
C SER A 57 24.83 0.56 -12.44
N ARG A 58 24.60 0.55 -13.76
CA ARG A 58 24.52 -0.65 -14.62
C ARG A 58 23.43 -1.67 -14.22
N LYS A 59 22.48 -1.28 -13.38
CA LYS A 59 21.33 -2.11 -13.06
C LYS A 59 20.33 -2.07 -14.22
N PRO A 60 19.97 -3.20 -14.83
CA PRO A 60 18.98 -3.21 -15.90
C PRO A 60 17.57 -2.96 -15.33
N TYR A 61 16.72 -2.38 -16.15
CA TYR A 61 15.28 -2.32 -15.96
C TYR A 61 14.59 -2.66 -17.26
N THR A 62 13.51 -3.42 -17.16
CA THR A 62 12.86 -4.05 -18.31
C THR A 62 11.36 -3.84 -18.31
N PHE A 63 10.79 -3.85 -19.50
CA PHE A 63 9.36 -3.99 -19.76
C PHE A 63 9.19 -4.96 -20.93
N GLY A 64 8.17 -5.79 -20.89
CA GLY A 64 7.84 -6.69 -21.97
C GLY A 64 6.36 -7.03 -21.98
N SER A 65 5.80 -7.18 -23.17
CA SER A 65 4.44 -7.66 -23.39
C SER A 65 4.47 -8.60 -24.60
N PRO A 66 4.16 -9.90 -24.44
CA PRO A 66 3.70 -10.58 -23.22
C PRO A 66 4.77 -10.75 -22.12
N SER A 67 6.03 -10.99 -22.48
CA SER A 67 7.18 -10.90 -21.57
C SER A 67 8.43 -10.48 -22.35
N LEU A 68 9.44 -9.92 -21.67
CA LEU A 68 10.67 -9.52 -22.36
C LEU A 68 11.38 -10.74 -22.97
N HIS A 69 11.37 -11.87 -22.27
CA HIS A 69 12.02 -13.09 -22.75
C HIS A 69 11.37 -13.62 -24.03
N ASP A 70 10.03 -13.73 -24.06
CA ASP A 70 9.30 -14.23 -25.23
C ASP A 70 9.52 -13.35 -26.46
N VAL A 71 9.52 -12.02 -26.27
CA VAL A 71 9.76 -11.08 -27.38
C VAL A 71 11.19 -11.17 -27.90
N VAL A 72 12.18 -11.29 -27.00
CA VAL A 72 13.59 -11.44 -27.37
C VAL A 72 13.84 -12.78 -28.05
N GLU A 73 13.30 -13.88 -27.54
CA GLU A 73 13.43 -15.21 -28.14
C GLU A 73 12.89 -15.22 -29.58
N ARG A 74 11.69 -14.64 -29.79
CA ARG A 74 11.11 -14.49 -31.12
C ARG A 74 11.96 -13.63 -32.06
N PHE A 75 12.54 -12.55 -31.54
CA PHE A 75 13.43 -11.70 -32.31
C PHE A 75 14.71 -12.42 -32.74
N LEU A 76 15.31 -13.20 -31.83
CA LEU A 76 16.56 -13.93 -32.08
C LEU A 76 16.37 -15.14 -33.00
N ASN A 77 15.23 -15.84 -32.91
CA ASN A 77 14.97 -17.04 -33.69
C ASN A 77 14.54 -16.75 -35.14
N GLY A 78 14.31 -15.47 -35.50
CA GLY A 78 13.86 -15.05 -36.81
C GLY A 78 12.44 -15.54 -37.14
N GLU A 79 11.76 -14.88 -38.09
CA GLU A 79 10.39 -15.19 -38.50
C GLU A 79 10.21 -16.54 -39.23
N ALA A 80 11.02 -17.56 -38.95
CA ALA A 80 10.85 -18.94 -39.43
C ALA A 80 9.76 -19.72 -38.66
N SER A 81 9.03 -19.07 -37.75
CA SER A 81 7.80 -19.60 -37.14
C SER A 81 6.60 -18.72 -37.45
N THR A 82 6.53 -18.21 -38.68
CA THR A 82 5.27 -17.75 -39.30
C THR A 82 4.50 -18.95 -39.86
N SER A 83 4.20 -19.92 -39.01
CA SER A 83 3.08 -20.85 -39.25
C SER A 83 2.64 -21.51 -37.95
N SER A 84 1.34 -21.44 -37.72
CA SER A 84 0.57 -22.05 -36.63
C SER A 84 0.64 -21.36 -35.24
N SER A 85 -0.36 -20.54 -34.95
CA SER A 85 -1.40 -20.86 -33.95
C SER A 85 -1.08 -21.83 -32.80
N SER A 86 0.09 -21.75 -32.15
CA SER A 86 0.44 -22.75 -31.14
C SER A 86 1.44 -22.28 -30.08
N LEU A 87 1.28 -21.08 -29.52
CA LEU A 87 1.75 -20.79 -28.15
C LEU A 87 0.79 -19.81 -27.44
N GLN A 88 -0.52 -20.10 -27.48
CA GLN A 88 -1.28 -20.05 -26.23
C GLN A 88 -0.70 -21.16 -25.34
N ARG A 89 0.42 -20.91 -24.67
CA ARG A 89 0.95 -21.88 -23.70
C ARG A 89 -0.11 -22.01 -22.59
N PRO A 90 -0.32 -23.21 -21.99
CA PRO A 90 -1.28 -23.42 -20.90
C PRO A 90 -1.00 -22.59 -19.62
N VAL A 91 0.05 -21.76 -19.65
CA VAL A 91 0.53 -20.90 -18.57
C VAL A 91 -0.46 -19.76 -18.26
N ASP A 92 -1.27 -19.35 -19.23
CA ASP A 92 -2.26 -18.28 -19.00
C ASP A 92 -3.40 -18.73 -18.08
N SER A 93 -3.80 -20.00 -18.10
CA SER A 93 -4.85 -20.51 -17.20
C SER A 93 -4.36 -20.61 -15.76
N ALA A 94 -3.16 -21.16 -15.55
CA ALA A 94 -2.56 -21.28 -14.22
C ALA A 94 -2.24 -19.91 -13.61
N ASN A 95 -1.70 -18.98 -14.40
CA ASN A 95 -1.45 -17.62 -13.95
C ASN A 95 -2.73 -16.84 -13.71
N LYS A 96 -3.75 -16.99 -14.56
CA LYS A 96 -5.07 -16.37 -14.37
C LYS A 96 -5.76 -16.89 -13.11
N ALA A 97 -5.71 -18.19 -12.85
CA ALA A 97 -6.23 -18.78 -11.62
C ALA A 97 -5.49 -18.24 -10.39
N LYS A 98 -4.15 -18.17 -10.45
CA LYS A 98 -3.33 -17.65 -9.35
C LYS A 98 -3.58 -16.17 -9.07
N ILE A 99 -3.73 -15.35 -10.13
CA ILE A 99 -4.10 -13.93 -10.01
C ILE A 99 -5.50 -13.80 -9.41
N GLN A 100 -6.45 -14.62 -9.86
CA GLN A 100 -7.81 -14.63 -9.33
C GLN A 100 -7.84 -15.01 -7.84
N ASP A 101 -7.06 -16.00 -7.42
CA ASP A 101 -6.98 -16.42 -6.02
C ASP A 101 -6.31 -15.37 -5.13
N LEU A 102 -5.29 -14.67 -5.64
CA LEU A 102 -4.71 -13.51 -4.97
C LEU A 102 -5.71 -12.35 -4.81
N CYS A 103 -6.50 -12.06 -5.85
CA CYS A 103 -7.55 -11.04 -5.77
C CYS A 103 -8.63 -11.40 -4.76
N LYS A 104 -9.07 -12.67 -4.70
CA LYS A 104 -10.01 -13.15 -3.69
C LYS A 104 -9.44 -12.97 -2.27
N LEU A 105 -8.20 -13.37 -2.06
CA LEU A 105 -7.53 -13.24 -0.76
C LEU A 105 -7.47 -11.77 -0.31
N TYR A 106 -7.08 -10.88 -1.22
CA TYR A 106 -7.02 -9.45 -0.95
C TYR A 106 -8.39 -8.87 -0.57
N ASN A 107 -9.44 -9.18 -1.35
CA ASN A 107 -10.78 -8.68 -1.06
C ASN A 107 -11.30 -9.17 0.29
N ASN A 108 -11.07 -10.44 0.63
CA ASN A 108 -11.47 -10.99 1.93
C ASN A 108 -10.79 -10.27 3.10
N MET A 109 -9.48 -9.97 2.99
CA MET A 109 -8.77 -9.20 4.02
C MET A 109 -9.29 -7.77 4.14
N MET A 110 -9.57 -7.12 3.01
CA MET A 110 -10.14 -5.76 2.99
C MET A 110 -11.55 -5.70 3.58
N ASP A 111 -12.37 -6.73 3.38
CA ASP A 111 -13.71 -6.80 3.94
C ASP A 111 -13.68 -7.11 5.45
N GLY A 112 -12.72 -7.92 5.91
CA GLY A 112 -12.43 -8.12 7.33
C GLY A 112 -12.03 -6.82 8.03
N ALA A 113 -11.10 -6.06 7.45
CA ALA A 113 -10.66 -4.78 7.98
C ALA A 113 -11.81 -3.76 8.07
N ARG A 114 -12.67 -3.71 7.04
CA ARG A 114 -13.86 -2.84 7.04
C ARG A 114 -14.91 -3.27 8.07
N ALA A 115 -15.09 -4.57 8.30
CA ALA A 115 -15.99 -5.06 9.34
C ALA A 115 -15.48 -4.72 10.74
N GLU A 116 -14.17 -4.75 10.96
CA GLU A 116 -13.55 -4.36 12.24
C GLU A 116 -13.64 -2.85 12.47
N GLU A 117 -13.40 -2.02 11.44
CA GLU A 117 -13.64 -0.57 11.50
C GLU A 117 -15.12 -0.24 11.74
N ALA A 118 -16.05 -0.98 11.12
CA ALA A 118 -17.49 -0.80 11.36
C ALA A 118 -17.87 -1.14 12.80
N LYS A 119 -17.35 -2.23 13.37
CA LYS A 119 -17.57 -2.59 14.78
C LYS A 119 -16.95 -1.57 15.74
N ALA A 120 -15.76 -1.05 15.41
CA ALA A 120 -15.12 0.00 16.21
C ALA A 120 -15.94 1.30 16.20
N THR A 121 -16.45 1.70 15.02
CA THR A 121 -17.30 2.90 14.89
C THR A 121 -18.64 2.73 15.59
N GLU A 122 -19.29 1.56 15.48
CA GLU A 122 -20.53 1.22 16.19
C GLU A 122 -20.33 1.17 17.71
N ALA A 123 -19.21 0.62 18.18
CA ALA A 123 -18.84 0.62 19.60
C ALA A 123 -18.58 2.04 20.10
N THR A 124 -17.94 2.92 19.30
CA THR A 124 -17.77 4.34 19.67
C THR A 124 -19.08 5.13 19.61
N ALA A 125 -20.03 4.76 18.74
CA ALA A 125 -21.32 5.42 18.63
C ALA A 125 -22.31 5.00 19.74
N SER A 126 -22.13 3.80 20.30
CA SER A 126 -22.92 3.27 21.42
C SER A 126 -22.40 3.74 22.79
N LEU A 127 -21.21 4.33 22.86
CA LEU A 127 -20.73 5.01 24.06
C LEU A 127 -21.40 6.40 24.12
N GLU A 128 -22.14 6.66 25.20
CA GLU A 128 -22.64 8.00 25.50
C GLU A 128 -21.47 9.02 25.47
N PRO A 129 -21.70 10.28 25.06
CA PRO A 129 -20.66 11.29 25.02
C PRO A 129 -19.98 11.36 26.40
N LEU A 130 -18.72 10.95 26.46
CA LEU A 130 -17.95 10.97 27.69
C LEU A 130 -17.89 12.42 28.21
N GLN A 131 -18.32 12.61 29.46
CA GLN A 131 -18.39 13.90 30.16
C GLN A 131 -17.18 14.79 29.86
N GLU A 132 -17.44 16.08 29.69
CA GLU A 132 -16.43 17.15 29.48
C GLU A 132 -15.37 17.20 30.61
N ASP A 133 -15.64 16.57 31.77
CA ASP A 133 -14.73 16.44 32.92
C ASP A 133 -13.68 15.32 32.75
N ALA A 134 -13.15 15.14 31.55
CA ALA A 134 -12.13 14.13 31.24
C ALA A 134 -10.76 14.55 31.79
N TRP A 135 -10.57 14.42 33.11
CA TRP A 135 -9.35 14.80 33.84
C TRP A 135 -8.07 14.14 33.29
N TRP A 136 -8.19 13.03 32.55
CA TRP A 136 -7.09 12.35 31.86
C TRP A 136 -6.71 12.97 30.49
N LYS A 137 -7.43 14.00 30.02
CA LYS A 137 -7.13 14.77 28.80
C LYS A 137 -6.36 16.08 29.07
N VAL A 138 -6.06 16.38 30.33
CA VAL A 138 -5.29 17.58 30.69
C VAL A 138 -3.86 17.43 30.13
N PRO A 139 -3.38 18.36 29.28
CA PRO A 139 -2.01 18.34 28.79
C PRO A 139 -1.01 18.38 29.95
N LEU A 140 -0.03 17.49 29.94
CA LEU A 140 0.96 17.35 31.02
C LEU A 140 1.78 18.65 31.24
N GLU A 141 1.82 19.51 30.23
CA GLU A 141 2.52 20.79 30.22
C GLU A 141 1.84 21.88 31.06
N GLU A 142 0.56 21.70 31.44
CA GLU A 142 -0.22 22.69 32.20
C GLU A 142 -0.14 22.48 33.72
N VAL A 143 0.27 21.28 34.18
CA VAL A 143 0.36 20.94 35.61
C VAL A 143 1.71 21.40 36.17
N LYS A 144 1.73 22.58 36.80
CA LYS A 144 2.95 23.17 37.36
C LYS A 144 3.21 22.79 38.82
N ASP A 145 2.19 22.30 39.53
CA ASP A 145 2.28 21.95 40.94
C ASP A 145 2.59 20.45 41.13
N GLN A 146 3.64 20.17 41.92
CA GLN A 146 4.15 18.81 42.15
C GLN A 146 3.13 17.91 42.87
N GLU A 147 2.25 18.49 43.67
CA GLU A 147 1.23 17.77 44.42
C GLU A 147 0.03 17.38 43.54
N GLU A 148 -0.32 18.23 42.57
CA GLU A 148 -1.34 17.93 41.56
C GLU A 148 -0.86 16.81 40.62
N MET A 149 0.41 16.83 40.24
CA MET A 149 1.04 15.76 39.45
C MET A 149 0.96 14.40 40.18
N LYS A 150 1.20 14.37 41.49
CA LYS A 150 1.07 13.14 42.30
C LYS A 150 -0.37 12.64 42.36
N GLN A 151 -1.32 13.53 42.62
CA GLN A 151 -2.74 13.17 42.65
C GLN A 151 -3.24 12.67 41.28
N LEU A 152 -2.70 13.23 40.19
CA LEU A 152 -3.00 12.78 38.83
C LEU A 152 -2.45 11.37 38.58
N LEU A 153 -1.21 11.09 38.99
CA LEU A 153 -0.61 9.76 38.89
C LEU A 153 -1.40 8.71 39.68
N GLU A 154 -1.80 9.02 40.92
CA GLU A 154 -2.60 8.11 41.75
C GLU A 154 -3.96 7.80 41.12
N ARG A 155 -4.58 8.79 40.46
CA ARG A 155 -5.82 8.56 39.68
C ARG A 155 -5.59 7.70 38.45
N PHE A 156 -4.45 7.85 37.75
CA PHE A 156 -4.09 7.00 36.62
C PHE A 156 -3.81 5.55 37.04
N GLU A 157 -3.12 5.34 38.17
CA GLU A 157 -2.90 4.01 38.74
C GLU A 157 -4.22 3.32 39.08
N GLY A 158 -5.14 4.02 39.77
CA GLY A 158 -6.46 3.47 40.08
C GLY A 158 -7.32 3.16 38.84
N LEU A 159 -7.15 3.91 37.75
CA LEU A 159 -7.80 3.63 36.47
C LEU A 159 -7.20 2.41 35.77
N TYR A 160 -5.87 2.27 35.81
CA TYR A 160 -5.15 1.12 35.27
C TYR A 160 -5.56 -0.17 35.99
N GLU A 161 -5.62 -0.18 37.32
CA GLU A 161 -6.06 -1.35 38.09
C GLU A 161 -7.49 -1.79 37.72
N LYS A 162 -8.41 -0.83 37.58
CA LYS A 162 -9.79 -1.12 37.15
C LYS A 162 -9.87 -1.71 35.74
N LEU A 163 -9.05 -1.19 34.81
CA LEU A 163 -8.98 -1.73 33.45
C LEU A 163 -8.40 -3.15 33.44
N CYS A 164 -7.34 -3.39 34.20
CA CYS A 164 -6.78 -4.74 34.36
C CYS A 164 -7.81 -5.71 34.92
N TYR A 165 -8.58 -5.30 35.92
CA TYR A 165 -9.67 -6.11 36.48
C TYR A 165 -10.76 -6.40 35.45
N GLU A 166 -11.24 -5.38 34.71
CA GLU A 166 -12.29 -5.56 33.70
C GLU A 166 -11.82 -6.43 32.53
N LEU A 167 -10.57 -6.29 32.09
CA LEU A 167 -9.99 -7.14 31.04
C LEU A 167 -9.85 -8.60 31.51
N ALA A 168 -9.44 -8.84 32.76
CA ALA A 168 -9.42 -10.17 33.35
C ALA A 168 -10.83 -10.78 33.41
N ALA A 169 -11.81 -10.01 33.89
CA ALA A 169 -13.22 -10.43 33.94
C ALA A 169 -13.85 -10.65 32.56
N ARG A 170 -13.34 -10.00 31.51
CA ARG A 170 -13.76 -10.26 30.12
C ARG A 170 -13.14 -11.54 29.56
N SER A 171 -11.89 -11.84 29.91
CA SER A 171 -11.23 -13.10 29.53
C SER A 171 -12.02 -14.29 30.07
N GLU A 172 -12.35 -14.28 31.36
CA GLU A 172 -13.10 -15.37 32.00
C GLU A 172 -14.52 -15.56 31.44
N ARG A 173 -15.19 -14.46 31.04
CA ARG A 173 -16.50 -14.51 30.36
C ARG A 173 -16.43 -15.09 28.95
N ASN A 174 -15.33 -14.86 28.24
CA ASN A 174 -15.13 -15.42 26.90
C ASN A 174 -14.76 -16.91 26.98
N ASP A 175 -13.92 -17.31 27.95
CA ASP A 175 -13.50 -18.70 28.15
C ASP A 175 -14.67 -19.60 28.61
N THR A 176 -15.61 -19.08 29.40
CA THR A 176 -16.83 -19.82 29.80
C THR A 176 -17.85 -19.96 28.67
N ALA A 177 -17.94 -18.99 27.75
CA ALA A 177 -18.82 -19.08 26.58
C ALA A 177 -18.32 -20.06 25.50
N GLU A 178 -17.02 -20.36 25.47
CA GLU A 178 -16.40 -21.31 24.54
C GLU A 178 -16.49 -22.78 25.04
N ASN A 179 -16.63 -22.99 26.35
CA ASN A 179 -16.64 -24.33 26.97
C ASN A 179 -18.04 -24.96 27.13
N ASP A 180 -19.11 -24.21 26.78
CA ASP A 180 -20.52 -24.64 26.83
C ASP A 180 -21.10 -24.96 25.42
N LYS A 181 -20.24 -25.13 24.40
CA LYS A 181 -20.59 -25.59 23.05
C LYS A 181 -20.01 -26.96 22.75
#